data_AF-A0A7C2LFD5-F1
#
_entry.id   AF-A0A7C2LFD5-F1
#
_cell.length_a   1.000
_cell.length_b   1.000
_cell.length_c   1.000
_cell.angle_alpha   90.00
_cell.angle_beta   90.00
_cell.angle_gamma   90.00
#
_symmetry.space_group_name_H-M   'P 1'
#
loop_
_entity.id
_entity.type
_entity.pdbx_description
1 polymer ?
#
loop_
_entity_poly.entity_id
_entity_poly.type
_entity_poly.pdbx_seq_one_letter_code
_entity_poly.pdbx_strand_id
1 'polypeptide(L)'
;IDDNALFRRKEFAERVSAELSEFELEAKKYGFSYVELDGDIGIIGNGAGLTMATMDVVKLYGGKPANFLDIGGGARADVVEKAASLLLKHPKVKVLLVNVLGGITRCDEVAKGLVNALKLYGKDKKLVVRLMGTNEEEGKRILSDAGISAFDSMEDAAKNAVSLVEVM
;
A
#
# COMPACT_ATOMS: atom_id res chain seq x y z
N ILE A 1 -5.75 -22.40 -12.72
CA ILE A 1 -7.23 -22.42 -12.60
C ILE A 1 -7.69 -20.97 -12.63
N ASP A 2 -8.88 -20.68 -13.12
CA ASP A 2 -9.43 -19.32 -13.03
C ASP A 2 -9.81 -19.02 -11.58
N ASP A 3 -9.11 -18.08 -10.94
CA ASP A 3 -9.33 -17.72 -9.54
C ASP A 3 -10.74 -17.19 -9.29
N ASN A 4 -11.33 -16.52 -10.28
CA ASN A 4 -12.71 -16.03 -10.22
C ASN A 4 -13.76 -17.16 -10.21
N ALA A 5 -13.36 -18.39 -10.55
CA ALA A 5 -14.21 -19.56 -10.51
C ALA A 5 -14.06 -20.39 -9.22
N LEU A 6 -13.12 -20.06 -8.32
CA LEU A 6 -12.83 -20.87 -7.14
C LEU A 6 -14.01 -21.01 -6.16
N PHE A 7 -14.88 -20.00 -6.08
CA PHE A 7 -16.07 -20.05 -5.22
C PHE A 7 -17.00 -21.24 -5.54
N ARG A 8 -16.98 -21.72 -6.79
CA ARG A 8 -17.77 -22.85 -7.30
C ARG A 8 -16.92 -24.09 -7.60
N ARG A 9 -15.65 -24.09 -7.16
CA ARG A 9 -14.65 -25.14 -7.40
C ARG A 9 -13.82 -25.41 -6.14
N LYS A 10 -14.51 -25.79 -5.05
CA LYS A 10 -13.93 -25.93 -3.70
C LYS A 10 -12.76 -26.91 -3.65
N GLU A 11 -12.77 -27.93 -4.52
CA GLU A 11 -11.71 -28.94 -4.65
C GLU A 11 -10.34 -28.34 -5.00
N PHE A 12 -10.29 -27.12 -5.53
CA PHE A 12 -9.05 -26.43 -5.89
C PHE A 12 -8.70 -25.27 -4.97
N ALA A 13 -9.61 -24.83 -4.10
CA ALA A 13 -9.40 -23.66 -3.25
C ALA A 13 -8.26 -23.88 -2.23
N GLU A 14 -8.20 -25.08 -1.63
CA GLU A 14 -7.14 -25.45 -0.68
C GLU A 14 -5.77 -25.52 -1.37
N ARG A 15 -5.73 -26.11 -2.58
CA ARG A 15 -4.48 -26.23 -3.35
C ARG A 15 -3.89 -24.87 -3.71
N VAL A 16 -4.71 -23.93 -4.19
CA VAL A 16 -4.25 -22.56 -4.52
C VAL A 16 -3.71 -21.86 -3.27
N SER A 17 -4.32 -22.09 -2.11
CA SER A 17 -3.91 -21.41 -0.87
C SER A 17 -2.60 -21.96 -0.31
N ALA A 18 -2.21 -23.19 -0.65
CA ALA A 18 -0.95 -23.80 -0.24
C ALA A 18 0.29 -23.22 -0.97
N GLU A 19 0.09 -22.52 -2.09
CA GLU A 19 1.16 -21.93 -2.90
C GLU A 19 1.46 -20.46 -2.52
N LEU A 20 0.64 -19.85 -1.66
CA LEU A 20 0.74 -18.45 -1.27
C LEU A 20 1.67 -18.23 -0.07
N SER A 21 2.34 -17.09 -0.05
CA SER A 21 3.09 -16.61 1.12
C SER A 21 2.16 -16.31 2.31
N GLU A 22 2.71 -16.19 3.51
CA GLU A 22 1.94 -15.79 4.70
C GLU A 22 1.26 -14.42 4.50
N PHE A 23 1.97 -13.47 3.87
CA PHE A 23 1.45 -12.14 3.59
C PHE A 23 0.40 -12.14 2.47
N GLU A 24 0.56 -12.98 1.44
CA GLU A 24 -0.46 -13.19 0.41
C GLU A 24 -1.73 -13.80 1.01
N LEU A 25 -1.59 -14.76 1.92
CA LEU A 25 -2.73 -15.34 2.65
C LEU A 25 -3.42 -14.32 3.55
N GLU A 26 -2.67 -13.49 4.27
CA GLU A 26 -3.24 -12.43 5.11
C GLU A 26 -3.94 -11.36 4.26
N ALA A 27 -3.31 -10.89 3.19
CA ALA A 27 -3.90 -9.95 2.24
C ALA A 27 -5.22 -10.47 1.64
N LYS A 28 -5.25 -11.76 1.27
CA LYS A 28 -6.45 -12.41 0.73
C LYS A 28 -7.62 -12.43 1.73
N LYS A 29 -7.37 -12.54 3.03
CA LYS A 29 -8.43 -12.46 4.07
C LYS A 29 -9.10 -11.08 4.10
N TYR A 30 -8.38 -10.04 3.70
CA TYR A 30 -8.90 -8.68 3.61
C TYR A 30 -9.45 -8.33 2.23
N GLY A 31 -9.38 -9.25 1.27
CA GLY A 31 -9.83 -9.03 -0.10
C GLY A 31 -8.89 -8.16 -0.94
N PHE A 32 -7.63 -8.03 -0.53
CA PHE A 32 -6.63 -7.28 -1.29
C PHE A 32 -6.09 -8.08 -2.46
N SER A 33 -5.77 -7.39 -3.54
CA SER A 33 -4.89 -7.95 -4.56
C SER A 33 -3.45 -7.66 -4.15
N TYR A 34 -2.71 -8.70 -3.78
CA TYR A 34 -1.35 -8.61 -3.28
C TYR A 34 -0.44 -9.57 -4.03
N VAL A 35 0.77 -9.11 -4.34
CA VAL A 35 1.84 -9.95 -4.90
C VAL A 35 3.13 -9.60 -4.18
N GLU A 36 3.81 -10.62 -3.64
CA GLU A 36 5.12 -10.48 -3.01
C GLU A 36 6.21 -10.27 -4.07
N LEU A 37 7.15 -9.37 -3.81
CA LEU A 37 8.32 -9.10 -4.65
C LEU A 37 9.60 -9.10 -3.80
N ASP A 38 10.75 -8.92 -4.45
CA ASP A 38 12.07 -8.98 -3.79
C ASP A 38 12.72 -7.60 -3.63
N GLY A 39 11.95 -6.63 -3.14
CA GLY A 39 12.40 -5.27 -2.86
C GLY A 39 12.20 -4.86 -1.41
N ASP A 40 12.40 -3.58 -1.14
CA ASP A 40 12.33 -2.98 0.20
C ASP A 40 11.46 -1.72 0.32
N ILE A 41 10.88 -1.27 -0.80
CA ILE A 41 9.85 -0.21 -0.83
C ILE A 41 8.47 -0.86 -0.92
N GLY A 42 7.74 -0.90 0.19
CA GLY A 42 6.37 -1.39 0.20
C GLY A 42 5.44 -0.39 -0.47
N ILE A 43 4.53 -0.86 -1.34
CA ILE A 43 3.65 0.01 -2.12
C ILE A 43 2.19 -0.30 -1.81
N ILE A 44 1.41 0.76 -1.57
CA ILE A 44 -0.06 0.71 -1.48
C ILE A 44 -0.63 1.67 -2.52
N GLY A 45 -1.52 1.18 -3.37
CA GLY A 45 -2.31 2.00 -4.29
C GLY A 45 -3.78 1.61 -4.31
N ASN A 46 -4.62 2.47 -4.89
CA ASN A 46 -6.04 2.19 -5.13
C ASN A 46 -6.30 2.06 -6.65
N GLY A 47 -6.36 0.83 -7.11
CA GLY A 47 -6.46 0.44 -8.52
C GLY A 47 -5.16 -0.15 -9.04
N ALA A 48 -5.27 -1.30 -9.69
CA ALA A 48 -4.13 -2.05 -10.22
C ALA A 48 -3.25 -1.23 -11.17
N GLY A 49 -3.86 -0.44 -12.07
CA GLY A 49 -3.12 0.41 -13.01
C GLY A 49 -2.27 1.47 -12.32
N LEU A 50 -2.82 2.17 -11.32
CA LEU A 50 -2.08 3.15 -10.54
C LEU A 50 -0.97 2.50 -9.72
N THR A 51 -1.25 1.33 -9.14
CA THR A 51 -0.29 0.59 -8.32
C THR A 51 0.89 0.11 -9.17
N MET A 52 0.63 -0.46 -10.36
CA MET A 52 1.69 -0.83 -11.32
C MET A 52 2.48 0.39 -11.78
N ALA A 53 1.83 1.50 -12.13
CA ALA A 53 2.53 2.73 -12.51
C ALA A 53 3.43 3.25 -11.37
N THR A 54 2.97 3.17 -10.12
CA THR A 54 3.78 3.54 -8.95
C THR A 54 5.02 2.68 -8.84
N MET A 55 4.89 1.36 -9.02
CA MET A 55 6.03 0.43 -9.04
C MET A 55 7.01 0.77 -10.16
N ASP A 56 6.51 1.09 -11.36
CA ASP A 56 7.34 1.45 -12.51
C ASP A 56 8.11 2.74 -12.26
N VAL A 57 7.48 3.76 -11.67
CA VAL A 57 8.16 5.02 -11.32
C VAL A 57 9.21 4.80 -10.21
N VAL A 58 8.92 3.96 -9.21
CA VAL A 58 9.92 3.57 -8.20
C VAL A 58 11.13 2.89 -8.85
N LYS A 59 10.91 1.95 -9.77
CA LYS A 59 11.98 1.27 -10.51
C LYS A 59 12.75 2.22 -11.43
N LEU A 60 12.05 3.15 -12.10
CA LEU A 60 12.64 4.16 -12.97
C LEU A 60 13.69 5.00 -12.21
N TYR A 61 13.44 5.29 -10.94
CA TYR A 61 14.37 6.01 -10.07
C TYR A 61 15.33 5.11 -9.29
N GLY A 62 15.44 3.83 -9.63
CA GLY A 62 16.42 2.90 -9.05
C GLY A 62 15.96 2.14 -7.81
N GLY A 63 14.74 2.38 -7.33
CA GLY A 63 14.16 1.67 -6.19
C GLY A 63 13.68 0.26 -6.52
N LYS A 64 13.44 -0.53 -5.47
CA LYS A 64 12.92 -1.90 -5.60
C LYS A 64 11.59 -2.05 -4.86
N PRO A 65 10.46 -2.16 -5.59
CA PRO A 65 9.18 -2.51 -4.99
C PRO A 65 9.25 -3.84 -4.23
N ALA A 66 8.86 -3.83 -2.96
CA ALA A 66 8.76 -5.02 -2.11
C ALA A 66 7.48 -5.81 -2.38
N ASN A 67 6.43 -5.14 -2.87
CA ASN A 67 5.15 -5.77 -3.14
C ASN A 67 4.34 -4.97 -4.18
N PHE A 68 3.31 -5.61 -4.70
CA PHE A 68 2.13 -4.98 -5.25
C PHE A 68 1.01 -5.09 -4.19
N LEU A 69 0.30 -4.01 -3.87
CA LEU A 69 -0.90 -4.06 -3.02
C LEU A 69 -1.93 -3.06 -3.54
N ASP A 70 -3.02 -3.59 -4.10
CA ASP A 70 -4.20 -2.81 -4.48
C ASP A 70 -5.30 -3.01 -3.43
N ILE A 71 -5.70 -1.90 -2.80
CA ILE A 71 -6.78 -1.86 -1.81
C ILE A 71 -8.18 -1.69 -2.42
N GLY A 72 -8.26 -1.57 -3.74
CA GLY A 72 -9.49 -1.35 -4.49
C GLY A 72 -10.04 0.08 -4.38
N GLY A 73 -11.15 0.31 -5.07
CA GLY A 73 -11.93 1.54 -4.95
C GLY A 73 -12.81 1.55 -3.71
N GLY A 74 -12.95 2.71 -3.06
CA GLY A 74 -13.82 2.89 -1.89
C GLY A 74 -13.24 2.40 -0.57
N ALA A 75 -11.91 2.27 -0.49
CA ALA A 75 -11.24 1.88 0.75
C ALA A 75 -11.53 2.89 1.88
N ARG A 76 -11.98 2.36 3.02
CA ARG A 76 -12.22 3.13 4.26
C ARG A 76 -11.02 3.06 5.20
N ALA A 77 -11.06 3.85 6.26
CA ALA A 77 -9.94 3.95 7.20
C ALA A 77 -9.48 2.58 7.76
N ASP A 78 -10.41 1.67 8.07
CA ASP A 78 -10.09 0.33 8.59
C ASP A 78 -9.40 -0.56 7.54
N VAL A 79 -9.80 -0.44 6.27
CA VAL A 79 -9.18 -1.14 5.13
C VAL A 79 -7.75 -0.66 4.95
N VAL A 80 -7.54 0.66 4.98
CA VAL A 80 -6.22 1.29 4.83
C VAL A 80 -5.33 0.94 6.03
N GLU A 81 -5.87 0.92 7.24
CA GLU A 81 -5.14 0.51 8.45
C GLU A 81 -4.62 -0.93 8.35
N LYS A 82 -5.45 -1.87 7.88
CA LYS A 82 -5.05 -3.26 7.67
C LYS A 82 -3.95 -3.38 6.60
N ALA A 83 -4.12 -2.70 5.47
CA ALA A 83 -3.15 -2.69 4.38
C ALA A 83 -1.79 -2.12 4.84
N ALA A 84 -1.80 -0.99 5.54
CA ALA A 84 -0.59 -0.40 6.09
C ALA A 84 0.04 -1.29 7.17
N SER A 85 -0.76 -1.87 8.07
CA SER A 85 -0.27 -2.77 9.12
C SER A 85 0.41 -4.01 8.55
N LEU A 86 -0.13 -4.59 7.47
CA LEU A 86 0.46 -5.72 6.76
C LEU A 86 1.90 -5.39 6.32
N LEU A 87 2.08 -4.27 5.62
CA LEU A 87 3.40 -3.85 5.12
C LEU A 87 4.32 -3.33 6.22
N LEU A 88 3.77 -2.69 7.26
CA LEU A 88 4.56 -2.25 8.41
C LEU A 88 5.11 -3.42 9.24
N LYS A 89 4.49 -4.61 9.17
CA LYS A 89 5.05 -5.84 9.76
C LYS A 89 6.01 -6.57 8.83
N HIS A 90 5.92 -6.34 7.51
CA HIS A 90 6.71 -7.09 6.53
C HIS A 90 8.23 -6.85 6.70
N PRO A 91 9.06 -7.86 6.97
CA PRO A 91 10.45 -7.66 7.36
C PRO A 91 11.32 -7.03 6.27
N LYS A 92 10.99 -7.23 4.98
CA LYS A 92 11.74 -6.60 3.87
C LYS A 92 11.40 -5.12 3.67
N VAL A 93 10.22 -4.67 4.09
CA VAL A 93 9.75 -3.30 3.84
C VAL A 93 10.45 -2.34 4.80
N LYS A 94 11.29 -1.46 4.27
CA LYS A 94 11.97 -0.37 4.98
C LYS A 94 11.22 0.96 4.86
N VAL A 95 10.68 1.21 3.68
CA VAL A 95 9.91 2.43 3.35
C VAL A 95 8.56 2.02 2.81
N LEU A 96 7.50 2.65 3.31
CA LEU A 96 6.14 2.47 2.81
C LEU A 96 5.78 3.68 1.94
N LEU A 97 5.49 3.43 0.66
CA LEU A 97 4.98 4.41 -0.29
C LEU A 97 3.48 4.18 -0.50
N VAL A 98 2.68 5.17 -0.11
CA VAL A 98 1.23 5.16 -0.31
C VAL A 98 0.88 6.17 -1.39
N ASN A 99 0.34 5.71 -2.51
CA ASN A 99 -0.08 6.56 -3.62
C ASN A 99 -1.54 6.34 -3.92
N VAL A 100 -2.39 7.29 -3.53
CA VAL A 100 -3.84 7.22 -3.73
C VAL A 100 -4.32 8.37 -4.60
N LEU A 101 -5.12 8.02 -5.60
CA LEU A 101 -5.95 8.97 -6.33
C LEU A 101 -7.41 8.80 -5.88
N GLY A 102 -7.82 9.71 -5.02
CA GLY A 102 -9.12 9.79 -4.41
C GLY A 102 -10.24 10.12 -5.42
N GLY A 103 -11.37 9.47 -5.18
CA GLY A 103 -12.61 9.59 -5.93
C GLY A 103 -13.71 8.98 -5.06
N ILE A 104 -13.95 7.68 -5.22
CA ILE A 104 -14.76 6.92 -4.25
C ILE A 104 -13.97 6.72 -2.94
N THR A 105 -12.69 6.36 -3.04
CA THR A 105 -11.78 6.38 -1.90
C THR A 105 -11.50 7.84 -1.52
N ARG A 106 -11.81 8.24 -0.29
CA ARG A 106 -11.58 9.61 0.20
C ARG A 106 -10.22 9.74 0.86
N CYS A 107 -9.49 10.82 0.57
CA CYS A 107 -8.16 11.05 1.12
C CYS A 107 -8.14 11.13 2.65
N ASP A 108 -9.21 11.65 3.28
CA ASP A 108 -9.32 11.70 4.75
C ASP A 108 -9.47 10.33 5.40
N GLU A 109 -10.12 9.37 4.73
CA GLU A 109 -10.19 7.99 5.21
C GLU A 109 -8.81 7.31 5.12
N VAL A 110 -8.08 7.56 4.03
CA VAL A 110 -6.71 7.07 3.87
C VAL A 110 -5.80 7.61 4.96
N ALA A 111 -5.81 8.93 5.17
CA ALA A 111 -5.01 9.57 6.21
C ALA A 111 -5.29 8.99 7.60
N LYS A 112 -6.56 8.81 7.99
CA LYS A 112 -6.95 8.20 9.28
C LYS A 112 -6.38 6.79 9.42
N GLY A 113 -6.54 5.95 8.39
CA GLY A 113 -6.05 4.58 8.41
C GLY A 113 -4.53 4.49 8.56
N LEU A 114 -3.79 5.36 7.86
CA LEU A 114 -2.33 5.43 7.97
C LEU A 114 -1.88 5.85 9.38
N VAL A 115 -2.48 6.90 9.94
CA VAL A 115 -2.16 7.38 11.29
C VAL A 115 -2.46 6.31 12.34
N ASN A 116 -3.55 5.56 12.20
CA ASN A 116 -3.87 4.45 13.10
C ASN A 116 -2.82 3.33 13.02
N ALA A 117 -2.46 2.90 11.80
CA ALA A 117 -1.47 1.84 11.61
C ALA A 117 -0.09 2.24 12.18
N LEU A 118 0.32 3.50 12.01
CA LEU A 118 1.59 4.00 12.55
C LEU A 118 1.63 4.01 14.09
N LYS A 119 0.51 4.31 14.76
CA LYS A 119 0.44 4.22 16.23
C LYS A 119 0.71 2.81 16.75
N LEU A 120 0.36 1.79 15.96
CA LEU A 120 0.51 0.39 16.31
C LEU A 120 1.89 -0.17 15.93
N TYR A 121 2.41 0.17 14.74
CA TYR A 121 3.56 -0.52 14.13
C TYR A 121 4.64 0.42 13.55
N GLY A 122 4.55 1.73 13.74
CA GLY A 122 5.33 2.73 12.98
C GLY A 122 6.71 3.11 13.52
N LYS A 123 7.32 2.36 14.46
CA LYS A 123 8.55 2.84 15.13
C LYS A 123 9.80 2.86 14.24
N ASP A 124 9.90 1.96 13.26
CA ASP A 124 11.17 1.72 12.55
C ASP A 124 11.10 1.97 11.03
N LYS A 125 9.92 2.24 10.48
CA LYS A 125 9.71 2.35 9.02
C LYS A 125 9.34 3.76 8.62
N LYS A 126 9.86 4.21 7.48
CA LYS A 126 9.53 5.51 6.92
C LYS A 126 8.26 5.44 6.09
N LEU A 127 7.47 6.52 6.11
CA LEU A 127 6.24 6.64 5.34
C LEU A 127 6.38 7.79 4.35
N VAL A 128 6.08 7.51 3.09
CA VAL A 128 5.95 8.48 2.01
C VAL A 128 4.51 8.41 1.50
N VAL A 129 3.83 9.54 1.43
CA VAL A 129 2.42 9.59 1.06
C VAL A 129 2.20 10.57 -0.07
N ARG A 130 1.44 10.16 -1.09
CA ARG A 130 0.82 11.06 -2.06
C ARG A 130 -0.68 10.81 -2.09
N LEU A 131 -1.45 11.83 -1.71
CA LEU A 131 -2.92 11.83 -1.71
C LEU A 131 -3.39 12.93 -2.63
N MET A 132 -4.20 12.58 -3.63
CA MET A 132 -4.83 13.55 -4.54
C MET A 132 -6.31 13.23 -4.69
N GLY A 133 -7.21 14.22 -4.79
CA GLY A 133 -8.63 14.00 -5.12
C GLY A 133 -9.62 14.32 -4.00
N THR A 134 -10.68 13.52 -3.85
CA THR A 134 -11.78 13.84 -2.91
C THR A 134 -11.28 13.94 -1.46
N ASN A 135 -11.57 15.08 -0.81
CA ASN A 135 -11.14 15.44 0.54
C ASN A 135 -9.62 15.47 0.74
N GLU A 136 -8.88 15.82 -0.31
CA GLU A 136 -7.41 15.95 -0.27
C GLU A 136 -6.93 16.89 0.83
N GLU A 137 -7.45 18.11 0.92
CA GLU A 137 -7.07 19.09 1.95
C GLU A 137 -7.23 18.54 3.37
N GLU A 138 -8.35 17.88 3.65
CA GLU A 138 -8.61 17.27 4.96
C GLU A 138 -7.68 16.08 5.22
N GLY A 139 -7.41 15.24 4.21
CA GLY A 139 -6.45 14.15 4.32
C GLY A 139 -5.04 14.65 4.61
N LYS A 140 -4.58 15.68 3.88
CA LYS A 140 -3.27 16.32 4.10
C LYS A 140 -3.19 16.96 5.49
N ARG A 141 -4.27 17.59 5.97
CA ARG A 141 -4.35 18.14 7.33
C ARG A 141 -4.17 17.06 8.39
N ILE A 142 -4.90 15.94 8.29
CA ILE A 142 -4.80 14.81 9.23
C ILE A 142 -3.38 14.23 9.26
N LEU A 143 -2.73 14.10 8.10
CA LEU A 143 -1.33 13.65 8.03
C LEU A 143 -0.38 14.67 8.67
N SER A 144 -0.55 15.96 8.38
CA SER A 144 0.27 17.04 8.93
C SER A 144 0.17 17.12 10.46
N ASP A 145 -1.04 16.96 11.01
CA ASP A 145 -1.27 16.91 12.47
C ASP A 145 -0.55 15.72 13.13
N ALA A 146 -0.26 14.67 12.36
CA ALA A 146 0.54 13.51 12.76
C ALA A 146 2.03 13.63 12.40
N GLY A 147 2.48 14.79 11.89
CA GLY A 147 3.86 15.05 11.50
C GLY A 147 4.28 14.43 10.16
N ILE A 148 3.34 14.11 9.28
CA ILE A 148 3.56 13.49 7.98
C ILE A 148 3.19 14.48 6.87
N SER A 149 4.13 14.83 6.01
CA SER A 149 3.85 15.64 4.82
C SER A 149 3.50 14.75 3.63
N ALA A 150 2.47 15.14 2.88
CA ALA A 150 2.11 14.49 1.62
C ALA A 150 2.76 15.19 0.42
N PHE A 151 3.11 14.42 -0.59
CA PHE A 151 3.62 14.90 -1.87
C PHE A 151 2.46 15.14 -2.85
N ASP A 152 2.65 16.09 -3.77
CA ASP A 152 1.68 16.39 -4.82
C ASP A 152 1.92 15.56 -6.10
N SER A 153 3.18 15.26 -6.40
CA SER A 153 3.58 14.48 -7.58
C SER A 153 3.93 13.03 -7.21
N MET A 154 3.67 12.11 -8.14
CA MET A 154 4.07 10.70 -7.98
C MET A 154 5.59 10.56 -8.08
N GLU A 155 6.21 11.36 -8.92
CA GLU A 155 7.64 11.38 -9.19
C GLU A 155 8.43 11.81 -7.96
N ASP A 156 8.03 12.88 -7.28
CA ASP A 156 8.75 13.35 -6.08
C ASP A 156 8.54 12.41 -4.90
N ALA A 157 7.34 11.84 -4.76
CA ALA A 157 7.08 10.78 -3.79
C ALA A 157 7.98 9.55 -4.04
N ALA A 158 8.08 9.09 -5.28
CA ALA A 158 8.92 7.95 -5.63
C ALA A 158 10.41 8.24 -5.38
N LYS A 159 10.94 9.39 -5.84
CA LYS A 159 12.32 9.80 -5.58
C LYS A 159 12.63 9.87 -4.09
N ASN A 160 11.71 10.41 -3.29
CA ASN A 160 11.86 10.47 -1.84
C ASN A 160 11.86 9.07 -1.21
N ALA A 161 10.97 8.18 -1.65
CA ALA A 161 10.94 6.81 -1.16
C ALA A 161 12.25 6.07 -1.45
N VAL A 162 12.83 6.25 -2.65
CA VAL A 162 14.13 5.67 -3.00
C VAL A 162 15.26 6.25 -2.14
N SER A 163 15.34 7.57 -1.99
CA SER A 163 16.42 8.18 -1.21
C SER A 163 16.40 7.78 0.26
N LEU A 164 15.22 7.53 0.83
CA LEU A 164 15.08 7.06 2.21
C LEU A 164 15.60 5.62 2.42
N VAL A 165 15.65 4.80 1.37
CA VAL A 165 16.24 3.45 1.42
C VAL A 165 17.77 3.52 1.31
N GLU A 166 18.32 4.40 0.47
CA GLU A 166 19.78 4.50 0.24
C GLU A 166 20.55 5.02 1.45
N VAL A 167 19.89 5.76 2.34
CA VAL A 167 20.50 6.35 3.55
C VAL A 167 20.48 5.37 4.74
N MET A 168 19.99 4.13 4.54
CA MET A 168 19.91 3.07 5.56
C MET A 168 20.95 1.98 5.34
#